data_AF-A0A9N9JEY3-F1
#
_entry.id   AF-A0A9N9JEY3-F1
#
_cell.length_a   1.000
_cell.length_b   1.000
_cell.length_c   1.000
_cell.angle_alpha   90.00
_cell.angle_beta   90.00
_cell.angle_gamma   90.00
#
_symmetry.space_group_name_H-M   'P 1'
#
loop_
_entity.id
_entity.type
_entity.pdbx_description
1 polymer ?
#
loop_
_entity_poly.entity_id
_entity_poly.type
_entity_poly.pdbx_seq_one_letter_code
_entity_poly.pdbx_strand_id
1 'polypeptide(L)'
;MLNTYTKLLPHRQNYVFKIYNEVEKYVISSTPDKECQKDNFLDLITKNNELNECEKNYCREMFICNYELHNVIHKFGEPITCKNCKFARYSVRYCEVCIKQYLQKSFGTWTSENRIVDEFI
;
A
#
# COMPACT_ATOMS: atom_id res chain seq x y z
N MET A 1 -0.52 -9.73 3.95
CA MET A 1 0.16 -10.56 2.93
C MET A 1 -0.78 -10.78 1.76
N LEU A 2 -0.43 -10.21 0.60
CA LEU A 2 -1.14 -10.19 -0.69
C LEU A 2 -1.27 -11.56 -1.40
N ASN A 3 -1.24 -12.67 -0.65
CA ASN A 3 -0.97 -14.01 -1.19
C ASN A 3 -2.16 -14.67 -1.92
N THR A 4 -3.29 -13.97 -2.04
CA THR A 4 -4.50 -14.47 -2.72
C THR A 4 -4.67 -13.94 -4.15
N TYR A 5 -4.18 -12.73 -4.47
CA TYR A 5 -4.30 -12.15 -5.82
C TYR A 5 -3.32 -12.77 -6.84
N THR A 6 -2.15 -13.22 -6.37
CA THR A 6 -1.13 -13.91 -7.17
C THR A 6 -1.59 -15.26 -7.73
N LYS A 7 -2.78 -15.75 -7.35
CA LYS A 7 -3.36 -17.00 -7.87
C LYS A 7 -4.38 -16.80 -9.00
N LEU A 8 -4.71 -15.56 -9.36
CA LEU A 8 -5.67 -15.27 -10.43
C LEU A 8 -5.05 -15.47 -11.81
N LEU A 9 -5.85 -15.93 -12.78
CA LEU A 9 -5.46 -15.95 -14.19
C LEU A 9 -5.17 -14.53 -14.68
N PRO A 10 -4.18 -14.30 -15.57
CA PRO A 10 -3.77 -12.96 -16.00
C PRO A 10 -4.92 -12.09 -16.53
N HIS A 11 -5.86 -12.68 -17.29
CA HIS A 11 -7.02 -11.94 -17.79
C HIS A 11 -7.93 -11.43 -16.67
N ARG A 12 -8.11 -12.21 -15.60
CA ARG A 12 -8.93 -11.82 -14.44
C ARG A 12 -8.23 -10.74 -13.63
N GLN A 13 -6.91 -10.83 -13.48
CA GLN A 13 -6.10 -9.77 -12.86
C GLN A 13 -6.28 -8.43 -13.58
N ASN A 14 -6.16 -8.43 -14.91
CA ASN A 14 -6.38 -7.23 -15.73
C ASN A 14 -7.79 -6.66 -15.58
N TYR A 15 -8.80 -7.52 -15.50
CA TYR A 15 -10.19 -7.09 -15.31
C TYR A 15 -10.41 -6.42 -13.94
N VAL A 16 -9.92 -7.04 -12.87
CA VAL A 16 -9.98 -6.48 -11.51
C VAL A 16 -9.26 -5.13 -11.45
N PHE A 17 -8.08 -5.05 -12.09
CA PHE A 17 -7.31 -3.81 -12.15
C PHE A 17 -8.03 -2.71 -12.94
N LYS A 18 -8.74 -3.06 -14.02
CA LYS A 18 -9.58 -2.12 -14.77
C LYS A 18 -10.67 -1.53 -13.87
N ILE A 19 -11.43 -2.37 -13.16
CA ILE A 19 -12.47 -1.90 -12.23
C ILE A 19 -11.88 -0.99 -11.16
N TYR A 20 -10.76 -1.38 -10.56
CA TYR A 20 -10.05 -0.56 -9.57
C TYR A 20 -9.79 0.86 -10.09
N ASN A 21 -9.18 0.96 -11.28
CA ASN A 21 -8.80 2.26 -11.85
C ASN A 21 -10.02 3.11 -12.22
N GLU A 22 -11.10 2.49 -12.70
CA GLU A 22 -12.34 3.21 -13.03
C GLU A 22 -12.98 3.81 -11.77
N VAL A 23 -13.07 3.02 -10.69
CA VAL A 23 -13.60 3.49 -9.40
C VAL A 23 -12.71 4.59 -8.82
N GLU A 24 -11.39 4.40 -8.81
CA GLU A 24 -10.44 5.39 -8.29
C GLU A 24 -10.55 6.72 -9.04
N LYS A 25 -10.55 6.67 -10.38
CA LYS A 25 -10.70 7.85 -11.23
C LYS A 25 -12.01 8.58 -10.95
N TYR A 26 -13.12 7.85 -10.85
CA TYR A 26 -14.42 8.43 -10.55
C TYR A 26 -14.39 9.17 -9.20
N VAL A 27 -13.87 8.53 -8.15
CA VAL A 27 -13.82 9.08 -6.80
C VAL A 27 -12.94 10.34 -6.74
N ILE A 28 -11.75 10.31 -7.35
CA ILE A 28 -10.85 11.47 -7.42
C ILE A 28 -11.52 12.65 -8.13
N SER A 29 -12.29 12.39 -9.18
CA SER A 29 -13.02 13.43 -9.90
C SER A 29 -14.24 13.97 -9.16
N SER A 30 -14.78 13.21 -8.21
CA SER A 30 -16.03 13.53 -7.51
C SER A 30 -15.86 14.51 -6.36
N THR A 31 -14.71 14.49 -5.67
CA THR A 31 -14.43 15.38 -4.53
C THR A 31 -12.93 15.61 -4.38
N PRO A 32 -12.47 16.84 -4.04
CA PRO A 32 -11.07 17.08 -3.72
C PRO A 32 -10.67 16.59 -2.32
N ASP A 33 -11.63 16.29 -1.45
CA ASP A 33 -11.37 15.85 -0.07
C ASP A 33 -10.89 14.40 -0.03
N LYS A 34 -9.65 14.19 0.41
CA LYS A 34 -8.97 12.88 0.36
C LYS A 34 -9.57 11.83 1.28
N GLU A 35 -10.10 12.24 2.42
CA GLU A 35 -10.70 11.30 3.36
C GLU A 35 -12.04 10.81 2.81
N CYS A 36 -12.85 11.72 2.27
CA CYS A 36 -14.06 11.38 1.53
C CYS A 36 -13.75 10.51 0.29
N GLN A 37 -12.64 10.78 -0.43
CA GLN A 37 -12.20 9.89 -1.52
C GLN A 37 -11.97 8.46 -1.00
N LYS A 38 -11.22 8.29 0.09
CA LYS A 38 -10.97 6.97 0.66
C LYS A 38 -12.26 6.25 1.03
N ASP A 39 -13.16 6.90 1.74
CA ASP A 39 -14.41 6.28 2.19
C ASP A 39 -15.31 5.90 1.01
N ASN A 40 -15.43 6.78 0.01
CA ASN A 40 -16.20 6.51 -1.21
C ASN A 40 -15.62 5.33 -2.00
N PHE A 41 -14.30 5.26 -2.15
CA PHE A 41 -13.65 4.15 -2.84
C PHE A 41 -13.96 2.81 -2.15
N LEU A 42 -13.81 2.75 -0.83
CA LEU A 42 -14.05 1.53 -0.05
C LEU A 42 -15.53 1.09 -0.12
N ASP A 43 -16.47 2.03 -0.07
CA ASP A 43 -17.90 1.75 -0.20
C ASP A 43 -18.25 1.20 -1.60
N LEU A 44 -17.76 1.84 -2.66
CA LEU A 44 -18.01 1.42 -4.04
C LEU A 44 -17.44 0.02 -4.32
N ILE A 45 -16.22 -0.28 -3.86
CA ILE A 45 -15.64 -1.62 -3.99
C ILE A 45 -16.44 -2.66 -3.21
N THR A 46 -16.93 -2.31 -2.01
CA THR A 46 -17.74 -3.22 -1.19
C THR A 46 -19.05 -3.59 -1.88
N LYS A 47 -19.71 -2.59 -2.47
CA LYS A 47 -21.00 -2.74 -3.20
C LYS A 47 -20.85 -3.30 -4.62
N ASN A 48 -19.63 -3.41 -5.15
CA ASN A 48 -19.41 -3.92 -6.49
C ASN A 48 -19.82 -5.41 -6.59
N ASN A 49 -20.68 -5.76 -7.55
CA ASN A 49 -21.19 -7.12 -7.72
C ASN A 49 -20.37 -7.96 -8.72
N GLU A 50 -19.43 -7.35 -9.43
CA GLU A 50 -18.58 -8.02 -10.43
C GLU A 50 -17.32 -8.65 -9.82
N LEU A 51 -16.94 -8.19 -8.62
CA LEU A 51 -15.80 -8.67 -7.87
C LEU A 51 -16.23 -9.69 -6.82
N ASN A 52 -15.48 -10.79 -6.68
CA ASN A 52 -15.62 -11.67 -5.53
C ASN A 52 -14.92 -11.08 -4.29
N GLU A 53 -15.13 -11.68 -3.12
CA GLU A 53 -14.62 -11.14 -1.86
C GLU A 53 -13.08 -11.04 -1.82
N CYS A 54 -12.37 -12.00 -2.41
CA CYS A 54 -10.90 -11.95 -2.47
C CYS A 54 -10.42 -10.76 -3.33
N GLU A 55 -11.11 -10.47 -4.43
CA GLU A 55 -10.79 -9.36 -5.32
C GLU A 55 -11.15 -8.01 -4.70
N LYS A 56 -12.31 -7.93 -4.02
CA LYS A 56 -12.67 -6.75 -3.23
C LYS A 56 -11.60 -6.46 -2.19
N ASN A 57 -11.19 -7.49 -1.45
CA ASN A 57 -10.15 -7.34 -0.44
C ASN A 57 -8.80 -6.90 -1.05
N TYR A 58 -8.44 -7.45 -2.23
CA TYR A 58 -7.27 -6.99 -2.96
C TYR A 58 -7.35 -5.51 -3.33
N CYS A 59 -8.46 -5.05 -3.92
CA CYS A 59 -8.65 -3.65 -4.28
C CYS A 59 -8.60 -2.73 -3.06
N ARG A 60 -9.25 -3.12 -1.94
CA ARG A 60 -9.21 -2.37 -0.68
C ARG A 60 -7.79 -2.25 -0.14
N GLU A 61 -7.05 -3.37 -0.07
CA GLU A 61 -5.67 -3.37 0.42
C GLU A 61 -4.73 -2.56 -0.47
N MET A 62 -4.86 -2.67 -1.79
CA MET A 62 -4.05 -1.88 -2.72
C MET A 62 -4.30 -0.38 -2.55
N PHE A 63 -5.57 0.03 -2.47
CA PHE A 63 -5.93 1.43 -2.25
C PHE A 63 -5.41 1.96 -0.92
N ILE A 64 -5.64 1.23 0.18
CA ILE A 64 -5.17 1.66 1.51
C ILE A 64 -3.65 1.77 1.54
N CYS A 65 -2.92 0.83 0.95
CA CYS A 65 -1.46 0.92 0.85
C CYS A 65 -1.01 2.17 0.09
N ASN A 66 -1.63 2.48 -1.05
CA ASN A 66 -1.30 3.68 -1.83
C ASN A 66 -1.65 4.97 -1.09
N TYR A 67 -2.82 5.02 -0.45
CA TYR A 67 -3.26 6.14 0.39
C TYR A 67 -2.28 6.40 1.55
N GLU A 68 -1.89 5.35 2.29
CA GLU A 68 -0.92 5.46 3.38
C GLU A 68 0.47 5.87 2.89
N LEU A 69 0.94 5.29 1.78
CA LEU A 69 2.23 5.64 1.18
C LEU A 69 2.27 7.12 0.79
N HIS A 70 1.19 7.61 0.15
CA HIS A 70 1.05 9.01 -0.20
C HIS A 70 1.10 9.92 1.04
N ASN A 71 0.43 9.54 2.13
CA ASN A 71 0.50 10.28 3.40
C ASN A 71 1.91 10.31 3.99
N VAL A 72 2.66 9.21 3.89
CA VAL A 72 4.07 9.15 4.32
C VAL A 72 4.96 10.06 3.48
N ILE A 73 4.86 10.00 2.15
CA ILE A 73 5.70 10.79 1.25
C ILE A 73 5.49 12.29 1.46
N HIS A 74 4.24 12.71 1.59
CA HIS A 74 3.87 14.12 1.65
C HIS A 74 3.56 14.64 3.05
N LYS A 75 3.69 13.80 4.08
CA LYS A 75 3.40 14.14 5.48
C LYS A 75 1.98 14.67 5.70
N PHE A 76 0.99 14.04 5.07
CA PHE A 76 -0.42 14.39 5.22
C PHE A 76 -1.05 13.75 6.46
N GLY A 77 -1.93 14.49 7.12
CA GLY A 77 -2.63 14.06 8.34
C GLY A 77 -1.84 14.30 9.61
N GLU A 78 -2.41 13.90 10.74
CA GLU A 78 -1.78 14.04 12.04
C GLU A 78 -0.68 12.99 12.23
N PRO A 79 0.55 13.39 12.60
CA PRO A 79 1.63 12.44 12.84
C PRO A 79 1.34 11.58 14.07
N ILE A 80 1.68 10.30 13.97
CA ILE A 80 1.56 9.34 15.07
C ILE A 80 2.95 9.09 15.65
N THR A 81 3.09 9.16 16.97
CA THR A 81 4.35 8.80 17.62
C THR A 81 4.60 7.29 17.52
N CYS A 82 5.72 6.89 16.93
CA CYS A 82 6.12 5.48 16.84
C CYS A 82 6.42 4.92 18.24
N LYS A 83 5.81 3.78 18.59
CA LYS A 83 6.05 3.11 19.88
C LYS A 83 7.50 2.64 20.05
N ASN A 84 8.17 2.28 18.96
CA ASN A 84 9.53 1.72 18.97
C ASN A 84 10.60 2.83 19.03
N CYS A 85 10.71 3.66 17.99
CA CYS A 85 11.78 4.66 17.89
C CYS A 85 11.42 6.05 18.45
N LYS A 86 10.17 6.26 18.90
CA LYS A 86 9.65 7.54 19.42
C LYS A 86 9.60 8.71 18.44
N PHE A 87 9.98 8.51 17.18
CA PHE A 87 9.80 9.51 16.12
C PHE A 87 8.37 9.54 15.57
N ALA A 88 7.99 10.67 14.99
CA ALA A 88 6.76 10.82 14.23
C ALA A 88 6.77 9.94 12.97
N ARG A 89 5.60 9.40 12.62
CA ARG A 89 5.34 8.65 11.40
C ARG A 89 3.92 8.96 10.89
N TYR A 90 3.69 8.70 9.61
CA TYR A 90 2.40 9.03 8.96
C TYR A 90 1.64 7.79 8.44
N SER A 91 2.26 6.61 8.37
CA SER A 91 1.55 5.36 8.16
C SER A 91 1.13 4.75 9.50
N VAL A 92 -0.04 4.12 9.53
CA VAL A 92 -0.49 3.31 10.68
C VAL A 92 0.16 1.93 10.70
N ARG A 93 0.54 1.38 9.53
CA ARG A 93 1.08 0.01 9.35
C ARG A 93 2.57 -0.10 9.65
N TYR A 94 3.36 0.91 9.30
CA TYR A 94 4.82 0.86 9.44
C TYR A 94 5.42 2.18 9.94
N CYS A 95 6.72 2.18 10.21
CA CYS A 95 7.51 3.34 10.58
C CYS A 95 8.76 3.39 9.70
N GLU A 96 8.84 4.38 8.81
CA GLU A 96 9.93 4.60 7.88
C GLU A 96 11.28 4.78 8.59
N VAL A 97 11.27 5.39 9.78
CA VAL A 97 12.47 5.56 10.60
C VAL A 97 12.96 4.23 11.16
N CYS A 98 12.06 3.40 11.69
CA CYS A 98 12.43 2.07 12.19
C CYS A 98 12.94 1.17 11.07
N ILE A 99 12.28 1.20 9.90
CA ILE A 99 12.74 0.46 8.72
C ILE A 99 14.15 0.91 8.36
N LYS A 100 14.38 2.22 8.19
CA LYS A 100 15.71 2.75 7.87
C LYS A 100 16.76 2.32 8.89
N GLN A 101 16.48 2.42 10.19
CA GLN A 101 17.39 2.00 11.25
C GLN A 101 17.71 0.50 11.20
N TYR A 102 16.70 -0.33 10.94
CA TYR A 102 16.88 -1.77 10.78
C TYR A 102 17.76 -2.07 9.56
N LEU A 103 17.44 -1.50 8.40
CA LEU A 103 18.22 -1.70 7.17
C LEU A 103 19.67 -1.24 7.35
N GLN A 104 19.90 -0.08 7.97
CA GLN A 104 21.25 0.43 8.24
C GLN A 104 22.04 -0.48 9.18
N LYS A 105 21.40 -1.02 10.23
CA LYS A 105 22.06 -1.92 11.18
C LYS A 105 22.38 -3.28 10.55
N SER A 106 21.50 -3.78 9.69
CA SER A 106 21.65 -5.08 9.04
C SER A 106 22.44 -5.03 7.73
N PHE A 107 22.76 -3.85 7.21
CA PHE A 107 23.41 -3.68 5.90
C PHE A 107 24.68 -4.51 5.76
N GLY A 108 25.59 -4.45 6.75
CA GLY A 108 26.82 -5.25 6.72
C GLY A 108 26.64 -6.76 6.94
N THR A 109 25.41 -7.24 7.10
CA THR A 109 25.07 -8.67 7.21
C THR A 109 24.25 -9.17 6.03
N TRP A 110 24.01 -8.31 5.03
CA TRP A 110 23.25 -8.70 3.84
C TRP A 110 24.13 -9.49 2.89
N THR A 111 23.58 -10.59 2.39
CA THR A 111 24.10 -11.32 1.25
C THR A 111 23.01 -11.38 0.20
N SER A 112 23.40 -11.14 -1.03
CA SER A 112 22.60 -11.29 -2.24
C SER A 112 22.60 -12.73 -2.77
N GLU A 113 23.35 -13.64 -2.10
CA GLU A 113 23.71 -14.98 -2.60
C GLU A 113 24.51 -14.95 -3.91
N ASN A 114 25.04 -13.77 -4.28
CA ASN A 114 25.91 -13.59 -5.43
C ASN A 114 27.22 -12.96 -4.96
N ARG A 115 28.31 -13.74 -5.00
CA ARG A 115 29.64 -13.30 -4.51
C ARG A 115 30.10 -11.98 -5.11
N ILE A 116 29.84 -11.74 -6.39
CA ILE A 116 30.26 -10.50 -7.06
C ILE A 116 29.51 -9.31 -6.45
N VAL A 117 28.20 -9.45 -6.25
CA VAL A 117 27.39 -8.39 -5.64
C VAL A 117 27.76 -8.21 -4.17
N ASP A 118 28.03 -9.29 -3.44
CA ASP A 118 28.44 -9.25 -2.03
C ASP A 118 29.82 -8.60 -1.83
N GLU A 119 30.73 -8.68 -2.81
CA GLU A 119 32.00 -7.93 -2.79
C GLU A 119 31.80 -6.42 -2.95
N PHE A 120 30.66 -5.98 -3.51
CA PHE A 120 30.31 -4.56 -3.67
C PHE A 120 29.50 -3.98 -2.50
N ILE A 121 28.90 -4.82 -1.64
CA ILE A 121 28.06 -4.43 -0.49
C ILE A 121 28.93 -4.28 0.77
#